data_AF-A0A6I4SJZ2-F1
#
_entry.id   AF-A0A6I4SJZ2-F1
#
_cell.length_a   1.000
_cell.length_b   1.000
_cell.length_c   1.000
_cell.angle_alpha   90.00
_cell.angle_beta   90.00
_cell.angle_gamma   90.00
#
_symmetry.space_group_name_H-M   'P 1'
#
loop_
_entity.id
_entity.type
_entity.pdbx_description
1 polymer ?
#
loop_
_entity_poly.entity_id
_entity_poly.type
_entity_poly.pdbx_seq_one_letter_code
_entity_poly.pdbx_strand_id
1 'polypeptide(L)'
;MTFLIRTIDFTSTGREIVRDRQIDKDTLTIGRASENDVHLADLAVEQNHAVVTIKTGGKISVEAAGSLGFTHDGRTTKSASFRPNEGGELSFGSFRLEFSQDGDEPISITISKTADHTEDTAEVKGFALASALPSKRIMAWIGLAAILIAFLAIPIYTHLNRSSNNDGGNSGYAGPGETMMDASWSTGSLSQAHHGLEDNCEACHVEPFQSVQDATCLTCHESIGDHAAIPRQNTSRGPMSKGDEFLWAVAEKFGKEGPGSCTTCHSEHEGAGRMEPTAQQFCSDCHNGMDARLTDTKLENAADFGTAHPQFKAVFHPELGSDKTQRLSLADNPREQHGLKFPHDLHLESGGGVAKMAGNIGAKNGYGSKLVCSDCHTPTADRNSFLPVNMEENCESCHSLVYDKVGSTFRSLRHGKVEEMQADLRAMDRAPRRAIVTGRKRPGEFARGGLYYQNFGRPARSYIAINRALSSDGVCGECHVPTTKNGKPDVMPVHLRDNYLMHGWFDHKSHEQEECSTCHKAGTSSTSEDLLLPPIAICRDCHLGEDAKQAEVPSSCAMCHSYHPATVATKPKDLPGEKKTGTPDKVAMINRKPK
;
A
#
# COMPACT_ATOMS: atom_id res chain seq x y z
N MET A 1 -1.93 81.82 11.87
CA MET A 1 -2.60 82.24 10.62
C MET A 1 -2.71 81.03 9.70
N THR A 2 -3.66 81.00 8.78
CA THR A 2 -3.83 79.89 7.83
C THR A 2 -3.11 80.19 6.52
N PHE A 3 -2.31 79.23 6.03
CA PHE A 3 -1.73 79.25 4.69
C PHE A 3 -2.41 78.21 3.80
N LEU A 4 -2.75 78.57 2.57
CA LEU A 4 -3.21 77.64 1.54
C LEU A 4 -2.04 77.31 0.61
N ILE A 5 -1.53 76.09 0.68
CA ILE A 5 -0.44 75.62 -0.18
C ILE A 5 -1.04 74.86 -1.36
N ARG A 6 -0.81 75.36 -2.57
CA ARG A 6 -1.18 74.73 -3.84
C ARG A 6 0.06 74.20 -4.53
N THR A 7 0.17 72.89 -4.71
CA THR A 7 1.27 72.26 -5.46
C THR A 7 0.79 71.85 -6.84
N ILE A 8 1.48 72.32 -7.87
CA ILE A 8 1.21 72.01 -9.27
C ILE A 8 2.29 71.07 -9.80
N ASP A 9 1.89 69.84 -10.13
CA ASP A 9 2.73 68.82 -10.77
C ASP A 9 2.21 68.52 -12.20
N PHE A 10 3.06 67.94 -13.05
CA PHE A 10 2.68 67.47 -14.39
C PHE A 10 2.89 65.97 -14.54
N THR A 11 1.96 65.26 -15.20
CA THR A 11 2.17 63.86 -15.60
C THR A 11 3.21 63.76 -16.73
N SER A 12 3.73 62.55 -16.99
CA SER A 12 4.55 62.26 -18.18
C SER A 12 3.86 62.53 -19.51
N THR A 13 2.53 62.73 -19.51
CA THR A 13 1.71 63.10 -20.66
C THR A 13 1.35 64.59 -20.71
N GLY A 14 1.88 65.42 -19.79
CA GLY A 14 1.68 66.87 -19.75
C GLY A 14 0.38 67.34 -19.07
N ARG A 15 -0.36 66.46 -18.39
CA ARG A 15 -1.57 66.85 -17.66
C ARG A 15 -1.21 67.43 -16.29
N GLU A 16 -1.79 68.58 -15.98
CA GLU A 16 -1.64 69.25 -14.69
C GLU A 16 -2.37 68.50 -13.55
N ILE A 17 -1.68 68.34 -12.42
CA ILE A 17 -2.18 67.80 -11.17
C ILE A 17 -2.00 68.87 -10.10
N VAL A 18 -3.13 69.40 -9.61
CA VAL A 18 -3.15 70.41 -8.55
C VAL A 18 -3.52 69.74 -7.22
N ARG A 19 -2.72 69.98 -6.18
CA ARG A 19 -2.96 69.52 -4.82
C ARG A 19 -2.96 70.69 -3.85
N ASP A 20 -4.09 70.91 -3.20
CA ASP A 20 -4.25 71.98 -2.21
C ASP A 20 -4.21 71.40 -0.78
N ARG A 21 -3.53 72.09 0.14
CA ARG A 21 -3.55 71.78 1.57
C ARG A 21 -3.49 73.06 2.41
N GLN A 22 -4.11 73.05 3.57
CA GLN A 22 -4.07 74.16 4.52
C GLN A 22 -3.12 73.86 5.68
N ILE A 23 -2.36 74.86 6.12
CA ILE A 23 -1.46 74.78 7.29
C ILE A 23 -1.72 75.98 8.20
N ASP A 24 -2.06 75.71 9.46
CA ASP A 24 -2.25 76.72 10.50
C ASP A 24 -0.99 76.89 11.35
N LYS A 25 -0.11 77.81 10.94
CA LYS A 25 1.11 78.16 11.66
C LYS A 25 1.44 79.64 11.44
N ASP A 26 2.20 80.23 12.35
CA ASP A 26 2.71 81.60 12.19
C ASP A 26 4.12 81.62 11.58
N THR A 27 4.72 80.44 11.43
CA THR A 27 6.04 80.21 10.82
C THR A 27 5.98 78.97 9.94
N LEU A 28 6.47 79.07 8.70
CA LEU A 28 6.60 77.93 7.77
C LEU A 28 8.07 77.65 7.48
N THR A 29 8.43 76.38 7.40
CA THR A 29 9.76 75.94 6.96
C THR A 29 9.74 75.45 5.51
N ILE A 30 10.78 75.79 4.74
CA ILE A 30 10.98 75.41 3.34
C ILE A 30 12.30 74.67 3.23
N GLY A 31 12.32 73.47 2.64
CA GLY A 31 13.55 72.72 2.43
C GLY A 31 13.37 71.36 1.79
N ARG A 32 14.49 70.66 1.55
CA ARG A 32 14.51 69.31 0.97
C ARG A 32 14.14 68.21 1.96
N ALA A 33 14.25 68.45 3.26
CA ALA A 33 13.90 67.45 4.25
C ALA A 33 12.37 67.29 4.32
N SER A 34 11.88 66.06 4.48
CA SER A 34 10.44 65.77 4.45
C SER A 34 9.68 66.31 5.67
N GLU A 35 10.39 66.73 6.72
CA GLU A 35 9.86 67.42 7.89
C GLU A 35 9.51 68.91 7.65
N ASN A 36 9.93 69.51 6.53
CA ASN A 36 9.58 70.90 6.23
C ASN A 36 8.10 71.05 5.87
N ASP A 37 7.51 72.19 6.26
CA ASP A 37 6.13 72.51 5.91
C ASP A 37 5.96 72.57 4.38
N VAL A 38 6.94 73.13 3.67
CA VAL A 38 7.06 73.09 2.22
C VAL A 38 8.26 72.24 1.84
N HIS A 39 7.99 70.98 1.48
CA HIS A 39 9.00 70.01 1.05
C HIS A 39 9.29 70.16 -0.46
N LEU A 40 10.54 70.51 -0.79
CA LEU A 40 11.04 70.70 -2.15
C LEU A 40 12.13 69.65 -2.47
N ALA A 41 11.76 68.60 -3.19
CA ALA A 41 12.64 67.46 -3.49
C ALA A 41 13.66 67.77 -4.61
N ASP A 42 14.54 68.74 -4.40
CA ASP A 42 15.61 69.14 -5.32
C ASP A 42 16.95 69.19 -4.59
N LEU A 43 17.99 68.56 -5.15
CA LEU A 43 19.34 68.53 -4.58
C LEU A 43 19.99 69.91 -4.45
N ALA A 44 19.55 70.91 -5.23
CA ALA A 44 19.99 72.29 -5.11
C ALA A 44 19.39 73.01 -3.87
N VAL A 45 18.45 72.36 -3.17
CA VAL A 45 17.81 72.89 -1.96
C VAL A 45 18.41 72.22 -0.71
N GLU A 46 18.89 73.03 0.25
CA GLU A 46 19.35 72.53 1.55
C GLU A 46 18.25 71.78 2.31
N GLN A 47 18.64 70.91 3.25
CA GLN A 47 17.68 70.14 4.06
C GLN A 47 16.66 71.05 4.75
N ASN A 48 17.12 72.15 5.35
CA ASN A 48 16.29 73.26 5.83
C ASN A 48 16.83 74.53 5.18
N HIS A 49 16.09 75.08 4.21
CA HIS A 49 16.60 76.12 3.32
C HIS A 49 16.17 77.52 3.75
N ALA A 50 14.90 77.71 4.08
CA ALA A 50 14.39 79.02 4.48
C ALA A 50 13.24 78.91 5.47
N VAL A 51 13.06 79.96 6.27
CA VAL A 51 11.98 80.11 7.22
C VAL A 51 11.17 81.35 6.86
N VAL A 52 9.85 81.17 6.73
CA VAL A 52 8.87 82.22 6.44
C VAL A 52 8.16 82.56 7.73
N THR A 53 8.22 83.81 8.17
CA THR A 53 7.57 84.31 9.39
C THR A 53 6.66 85.49 9.07
N ILE A 54 5.45 85.51 9.61
CA ILE A 54 4.55 86.65 9.51
C ILE A 54 4.90 87.67 10.61
N LYS A 55 5.21 88.91 10.21
CA LYS A 55 5.50 90.03 11.11
C LYS A 55 4.23 90.86 11.39
N THR A 56 4.24 91.60 12.50
CA THR A 56 3.15 92.51 12.90
C THR A 56 2.82 93.48 11.76
N GLY A 57 1.54 93.57 11.39
CA GLY A 57 1.09 94.37 10.24
C GLY A 57 0.98 93.61 8.91
N GLY A 58 0.95 92.27 8.93
CA GLY A 58 0.64 91.42 7.77
C GLY A 58 1.77 91.26 6.77
N LYS A 59 3.01 91.64 7.14
CA LYS A 59 4.18 91.53 6.28
C LYS A 59 4.83 90.15 6.42
N ILE A 60 5.19 89.52 5.31
CA ILE A 60 5.97 88.28 5.33
C ILE A 60 7.46 88.62 5.41
N SER A 61 8.21 87.84 6.19
CA SER A 61 9.67 87.88 6.25
C SER A 61 10.20 86.49 5.97
N VAL A 62 11.08 86.35 4.98
CA VAL A 62 11.72 85.09 4.64
C VAL A 62 13.21 85.23 4.89
N GLU A 63 13.78 84.28 5.63
CA GLU A 63 15.20 84.23 5.97
C GLU A 63 15.77 82.87 5.58
N ALA A 64 16.91 82.87 4.89
CA ALA A 64 17.64 81.65 4.58
C ALA A 64 18.21 81.05 5.87
N ALA A 65 18.00 79.75 6.09
CA ALA A 65 18.46 79.05 7.28
C ALA A 65 19.96 78.68 7.21
N GLY A 66 20.52 78.57 6.00
CA GLY A 66 21.93 78.25 5.79
C GLY A 66 22.67 79.29 4.95
N SER A 67 23.72 78.82 4.26
CA SER A 67 24.61 79.71 3.49
C SER A 67 24.09 79.99 2.08
N LEU A 68 23.28 79.07 1.55
CA LEU A 68 22.57 79.19 0.29
C LEU A 68 21.42 80.20 0.44
N GLY A 69 21.46 81.25 -0.37
CA GLY A 69 20.36 82.20 -0.47
C GLY A 69 19.26 81.67 -1.38
N PHE A 70 18.21 82.47 -1.58
CA PHE A 70 17.12 82.20 -2.50
C PHE A 70 16.90 83.41 -3.41
N THR A 71 16.14 83.24 -4.48
CA THR A 71 15.81 84.35 -5.38
C THR A 71 14.45 84.92 -5.00
N HIS A 72 14.36 86.23 -4.79
CA HIS A 72 13.10 86.97 -4.61
C HIS A 72 12.93 87.94 -5.79
N ASP A 73 11.85 87.80 -6.55
CA ASP A 73 11.55 88.58 -7.77
C ASP A 73 12.76 88.72 -8.72
N GLY A 74 13.42 87.59 -8.99
CA GLY A 74 14.58 87.51 -9.89
C GLY A 74 15.93 87.96 -9.31
N ARG A 75 16.00 88.39 -8.04
CA ARG A 75 17.26 88.76 -7.36
C ARG A 75 17.63 87.80 -6.24
N THR A 76 18.87 87.29 -6.25
CA THR A 76 19.38 86.44 -5.18
C THR A 76 19.60 87.24 -3.89
N THR A 77 19.04 86.75 -2.79
CA THR A 77 19.11 87.36 -1.46
C THR A 77 19.16 86.28 -0.37
N LYS A 78 19.53 86.66 0.86
CA LYS A 78 19.43 85.80 2.05
C LYS A 78 18.25 86.15 2.96
N SER A 79 17.64 87.32 2.73
CA SER A 79 16.47 87.77 3.45
C SER A 79 15.57 88.59 2.53
N ALA A 80 14.27 88.37 2.58
CA ALA A 80 13.28 89.15 1.84
C ALA A 80 12.11 89.50 2.75
N SER A 81 11.47 90.64 2.51
CA SER A 81 10.26 90.99 3.24
C SER A 81 9.32 91.81 2.38
N PHE A 82 8.14 91.26 2.11
CA PHE A 82 7.13 91.76 1.19
C PHE A 82 5.74 91.60 1.82
N ARG A 83 4.73 92.26 1.26
CA ARG A 83 3.34 92.03 1.66
C ARG A 83 2.69 91.05 0.68
N PRO A 84 2.03 89.99 1.14
CA PRO A 84 1.44 88.99 0.24
C PRO A 84 0.32 89.54 -0.66
N ASN A 85 -0.34 90.65 -0.28
CA ASN A 85 -1.29 91.33 -1.16
C ASN A 85 -0.65 92.12 -2.33
N GLU A 86 0.65 92.39 -2.27
CA GLU A 86 1.43 92.99 -3.36
C GLU A 86 2.05 91.91 -4.27
N GLY A 87 1.91 90.62 -3.90
CA GLY A 87 2.58 89.50 -4.54
C GLY A 87 4.03 89.31 -4.05
N GLY A 88 4.58 88.10 -4.27
CA GLY A 88 6.01 87.84 -4.09
C GLY A 88 6.41 86.49 -4.66
N GLU A 89 7.43 86.48 -5.52
CA GLU A 89 7.96 85.24 -6.11
C GLU A 89 9.27 84.83 -5.42
N LEU A 90 9.31 83.62 -4.89
CA LEU A 90 10.52 82.99 -4.35
C LEU A 90 10.93 81.79 -5.21
N SER A 91 12.20 81.69 -5.56
CA SER A 91 12.73 80.51 -6.26
C SER A 91 13.81 79.79 -5.45
N PHE A 92 13.70 78.46 -5.40
CA PHE A 92 14.56 77.52 -4.69
C PHE A 92 14.91 76.35 -5.61
N GLY A 93 16.12 76.32 -6.17
CA GLY A 93 16.49 75.33 -7.19
C GLY A 93 15.56 75.40 -8.40
N SER A 94 15.00 74.25 -8.80
CA SER A 94 14.00 74.16 -9.88
C SER A 94 12.58 74.57 -9.46
N PHE A 95 12.33 74.88 -8.18
CA PHE A 95 11.00 75.23 -7.69
C PHE A 95 10.78 76.74 -7.59
N ARG A 96 9.57 77.17 -7.96
CA ARG A 96 9.07 78.53 -7.83
C ARG A 96 7.85 78.54 -6.93
N LEU A 97 7.85 79.44 -5.94
CA LEU A 97 6.81 79.65 -4.95
C LEU A 97 6.27 81.07 -5.12
N GLU A 98 4.99 81.17 -5.46
CA GLU A 98 4.31 82.45 -5.62
C GLU A 98 3.37 82.69 -4.43
N PHE A 99 3.55 83.82 -3.75
CA PHE A 99 2.75 84.23 -2.60
C PHE A 99 1.74 85.27 -3.03
N SER A 100 0.47 85.03 -2.72
CA SER A 100 -0.62 85.99 -2.96
C SER A 100 -1.62 85.99 -1.80
N GLN A 101 -2.36 87.08 -1.65
CA GLN A 101 -3.47 87.18 -0.71
C GLN A 101 -4.56 88.10 -1.26
N ASP A 102 -5.76 87.55 -1.45
CA ASP A 102 -6.92 88.28 -1.95
C ASP A 102 -7.83 88.73 -0.79
N GLY A 103 -7.83 90.02 -0.48
CA GLY A 103 -8.66 90.57 0.61
C GLY A 103 -8.35 89.96 1.98
N ASP A 104 -9.39 89.46 2.66
CA ASP A 104 -9.29 88.81 3.97
C ASP A 104 -9.08 87.27 3.87
N GLU A 105 -8.80 86.73 2.67
CA GLU A 105 -8.54 85.30 2.48
C GLU A 105 -7.19 84.86 3.09
N PRO A 106 -7.00 83.55 3.38
CA PRO A 106 -5.71 82.98 3.76
C PRO A 106 -4.61 83.29 2.74
N ILE A 107 -3.36 83.40 3.20
CA ILE A 107 -2.22 83.59 2.30
C ILE A 107 -2.05 82.33 1.43
N SER A 108 -2.12 82.49 0.12
CA SER A 108 -1.93 81.42 -0.85
C SER A 108 -0.47 81.31 -1.27
N ILE A 109 0.05 80.08 -1.34
CA ILE A 109 1.40 79.74 -1.80
C ILE A 109 1.26 78.73 -2.93
N THR A 110 1.52 79.17 -4.16
CA THR A 110 1.51 78.29 -5.33
C THR A 110 2.93 77.80 -5.63
N ILE A 111 3.15 76.49 -5.52
CA ILE A 111 4.41 75.80 -5.80
C ILE A 111 4.33 75.20 -7.19
N SER A 112 5.26 75.59 -8.06
CA SER A 112 5.44 74.99 -9.38
C SER A 112 6.90 74.59 -9.57
N LYS A 113 7.12 73.50 -10.30
CA LYS A 113 8.46 73.12 -10.75
C LYS A 113 8.69 73.73 -12.13
N THR A 114 9.71 74.58 -12.25
CA THR A 114 10.17 75.06 -13.55
C THR A 114 10.67 73.84 -14.30
N ALA A 115 9.99 73.48 -15.39
CA ALA A 115 10.41 72.38 -16.22
C ALA A 115 11.76 72.75 -16.85
N ASP A 116 12.84 72.11 -16.40
CA ASP A 116 13.99 71.91 -17.26
C ASP A 116 13.50 71.06 -18.43
N HIS A 117 13.06 71.71 -19.51
CA HIS A 117 13.15 71.14 -20.85
C HIS A 117 14.64 71.07 -21.22
N THR A 118 15.43 70.34 -20.44
CA THR A 118 16.59 69.64 -20.96
C THR A 118 16.02 68.56 -21.85
N GLU A 119 16.13 68.77 -23.15
CA GLU A 119 15.94 67.75 -24.17
C GLU A 119 16.46 66.42 -23.65
N ASP A 120 15.62 65.39 -23.71
CA ASP A 120 15.99 63.99 -23.51
C ASP A 120 17.16 63.65 -24.45
N THR A 121 18.40 63.93 -24.04
CA THR A 121 19.57 63.58 -24.82
C THR A 121 19.75 62.08 -24.72
N ALA A 122 19.98 61.49 -25.89
CA ALA A 122 20.01 60.04 -26.15
C ALA A 122 21.00 59.23 -25.28
N GLU A 123 21.80 59.86 -24.43
CA GLU A 123 22.85 59.22 -23.63
C GLU A 123 22.32 58.39 -22.45
N VAL A 124 21.18 58.73 -21.85
CA VAL A 124 20.65 57.94 -20.70
C VAL A 124 20.03 56.62 -21.14
N LYS A 125 19.59 56.49 -22.41
CA LYS A 125 19.09 55.23 -22.97
C LYS A 125 20.19 54.18 -23.19
N GLY A 126 21.46 54.59 -23.23
CA GLY A 126 22.61 53.71 -23.39
C GLY A 126 22.92 52.83 -22.16
N PHE A 127 22.45 53.21 -20.97
CA PHE A 127 22.74 52.51 -19.72
C PHE A 127 21.57 51.70 -19.14
N ALA A 128 20.41 51.70 -19.79
CA ALA A 128 19.28 50.87 -19.36
C ALA A 128 19.41 49.46 -19.95
N LEU A 129 19.31 48.40 -19.14
CA LEU A 129 19.30 47.00 -19.62
C LEU A 129 18.24 46.74 -20.72
N ALA A 130 17.22 47.60 -20.79
CA ALA A 130 16.19 47.61 -21.81
C ALA A 130 16.71 47.89 -23.24
N SER A 131 17.90 48.47 -23.41
CA SER A 131 18.54 48.68 -24.73
C SER A 131 19.45 47.52 -25.16
N ALA A 132 19.75 46.57 -24.27
CA ALA A 132 20.65 45.44 -24.54
C ALA A 132 19.95 44.08 -24.72
N LEU A 133 18.71 43.92 -24.27
CA LEU A 133 17.94 42.66 -24.37
C LEU A 133 16.52 42.88 -24.92
N PRO A 134 15.94 41.88 -25.62
CA PRO A 134 14.54 41.92 -26.01
C PRO A 134 13.62 42.09 -24.78
N SER A 135 12.42 42.65 -24.99
CA SER A 135 11.46 42.84 -23.89
C SER A 135 11.18 41.53 -23.14
N LYS A 136 10.89 41.62 -21.83
CA LYS A 136 10.54 40.45 -21.00
C LYS A 136 9.43 39.59 -21.61
N ARG A 137 8.47 40.21 -22.32
CA ARG A 137 7.37 39.52 -22.99
C ARG A 137 7.87 38.70 -24.19
N ILE A 138 8.76 39.26 -25.01
CA ILE A 138 9.37 38.54 -26.15
C ILE A 138 10.21 37.38 -25.63
N MET A 139 11.04 37.62 -24.60
CA MET A 139 11.86 36.57 -23.99
C MET A 139 11.01 35.45 -23.38
N ALA A 140 9.87 35.78 -22.74
CA ALA A 140 8.94 34.78 -22.20
C ALA A 140 8.30 33.92 -23.31
N TRP A 141 7.89 34.53 -24.42
CA TRP A 141 7.35 33.77 -25.57
C TRP A 141 8.41 32.94 -26.26
N ILE A 142 9.64 33.45 -26.41
CA ILE A 142 10.77 32.68 -26.95
C ILE A 142 11.08 31.49 -26.02
N GLY A 143 11.11 31.70 -24.71
CA GLY A 143 11.31 30.64 -23.73
C GLY A 143 10.22 29.58 -23.78
N LEU A 144 8.94 29.99 -23.84
CA LEU A 144 7.82 29.07 -23.99
C LEU A 144 7.92 28.27 -25.29
N ALA A 145 8.19 28.93 -26.41
CA ALA A 145 8.35 28.28 -27.70
C ALA A 145 9.53 27.30 -27.67
N ALA A 146 10.67 27.67 -27.06
CA ALA A 146 11.82 26.80 -26.91
C ALA A 146 11.48 25.55 -26.06
N ILE A 147 10.76 25.71 -24.95
CA ILE A 147 10.30 24.59 -24.11
C ILE A 147 9.35 23.67 -24.89
N LEU A 148 8.36 24.23 -25.59
CA LEU A 148 7.43 23.43 -26.40
C LEU A 148 8.13 22.74 -27.56
N ILE A 149 9.13 23.36 -28.17
CA ILE A 149 9.91 22.71 -29.23
C ILE A 149 10.72 21.56 -28.64
N ALA A 150 11.48 21.81 -27.58
CA ALA A 150 12.40 20.83 -26.99
C ALA A 150 11.68 19.64 -26.35
N PHE A 151 10.62 19.89 -25.58
CA PHE A 151 9.98 18.88 -24.73
C PHE A 151 8.60 18.43 -25.24
N LEU A 152 8.15 18.89 -26.40
CA LEU A 152 6.90 18.42 -27.01
C LEU A 152 7.05 18.14 -28.52
N ALA A 153 7.48 19.13 -29.31
CA ALA A 153 7.53 18.97 -30.77
C ALA A 153 8.63 18.00 -31.23
N ILE A 154 9.84 18.09 -30.65
CA ILE A 154 10.97 17.20 -31.00
C ILE A 154 10.66 15.73 -30.65
N PRO A 155 10.22 15.37 -29.42
CA PRO A 155 9.83 13.99 -29.11
C PRO A 155 8.76 13.44 -30.05
N ILE A 156 7.67 14.19 -30.30
CA ILE A 156 6.59 13.75 -31.20
C ILE A 156 7.10 13.54 -32.62
N TYR A 157 7.82 14.52 -33.17
CA TYR A 157 8.32 14.44 -34.55
C TYR A 157 9.30 13.28 -34.72
N THR A 158 10.22 13.09 -33.78
CA THR A 158 11.20 12.00 -33.84
C THR A 158 10.54 10.62 -33.68
N HIS A 159 9.55 10.49 -32.78
CA HIS A 159 8.78 9.25 -32.64
C HIS A 159 7.97 8.90 -33.89
N LEU A 160 7.31 9.88 -34.53
CA LEU A 160 6.51 9.64 -35.74
C LEU A 160 7.34 9.38 -36.99
N ASN A 161 8.57 9.89 -37.05
CA ASN A 161 9.45 9.79 -38.22
C ASN A 161 10.58 8.76 -38.06
N ARG A 162 10.67 8.05 -36.92
CA ARG A 162 11.65 6.98 -36.77
C ARG A 162 11.30 5.77 -37.63
N SER A 163 12.33 5.12 -38.18
CA SER A 163 12.21 3.78 -38.74
C SER A 163 12.06 2.80 -37.58
N SER A 164 10.87 2.27 -37.31
CA SER A 164 10.70 1.29 -36.22
C SER A 164 11.43 0.00 -36.59
N ASN A 165 12.65 -0.18 -36.08
CA ASN A 165 13.28 -1.48 -36.06
C ASN A 165 12.59 -2.28 -34.95
N ASN A 166 11.50 -2.98 -35.33
CA ASN A 166 10.76 -3.92 -34.49
C ASN A 166 11.58 -5.20 -34.28
N ASP A 167 12.79 -5.04 -33.76
CA ASP A 167 13.80 -6.10 -33.67
C ASP A 167 13.85 -6.67 -32.24
N GLY A 168 12.75 -6.63 -31.49
CA GLY A 168 12.55 -7.41 -30.25
C GLY A 168 13.66 -7.36 -29.19
N GLY A 169 14.53 -6.35 -29.19
CA GLY A 169 15.75 -6.38 -28.41
C GLY A 169 16.39 -5.00 -28.27
N ASN A 170 16.22 -4.43 -27.08
CA ASN A 170 17.09 -3.42 -26.49
C ASN A 170 17.28 -2.12 -27.30
N SER A 171 16.23 -1.32 -27.40
CA SER A 171 16.34 0.11 -27.71
C SER A 171 16.76 0.86 -26.45
N GLY A 172 18.07 0.85 -26.14
CA GLY A 172 18.61 1.70 -25.08
C GLY A 172 18.85 3.11 -25.63
N TYR A 173 18.39 4.13 -24.88
CA TYR A 173 18.34 5.60 -25.06
C TYR A 173 19.37 6.38 -25.94
N ALA A 174 20.31 5.70 -26.59
CA ALA A 174 21.36 6.27 -27.44
C ALA A 174 21.50 5.52 -28.78
N GLY A 175 20.48 4.80 -29.22
CA GLY A 175 20.45 4.13 -30.52
C GLY A 175 20.14 5.09 -31.69
N PRO A 176 20.76 4.92 -32.87
CA PRO A 176 20.32 5.64 -34.08
C PRO A 176 18.87 5.27 -34.42
N GLY A 177 17.95 6.24 -34.36
CA GLY A 177 16.53 6.04 -34.67
C GLY A 177 15.58 6.09 -33.47
N GLU A 178 16.05 6.44 -32.26
CA GLU A 178 15.21 6.56 -31.07
C GLU A 178 14.53 7.93 -30.93
N THR A 179 13.49 7.97 -30.09
CA THR A 179 12.77 9.21 -29.76
C THR A 179 13.71 10.13 -28.98
N MET A 180 13.89 11.37 -29.44
CA MET A 180 14.78 12.32 -28.76
C MET A 180 14.05 13.08 -27.67
N MET A 181 14.74 13.31 -26.54
CA MET A 181 14.27 14.12 -25.39
C MET A 181 13.02 13.56 -24.67
N ASP A 182 12.75 12.27 -24.84
CA ASP A 182 11.63 11.54 -24.22
C ASP A 182 11.84 11.25 -22.73
N ALA A 183 13.08 11.28 -22.23
CA ALA A 183 13.36 11.19 -20.79
C ALA A 183 12.59 12.23 -19.95
N SER A 184 12.22 13.37 -20.55
CA SER A 184 11.39 14.39 -19.91
C SER A 184 9.93 13.97 -19.66
N TRP A 185 9.47 12.90 -20.31
CA TRP A 185 8.13 12.36 -20.20
C TRP A 185 8.05 11.14 -19.28
N SER A 186 9.18 10.69 -18.71
CA SER A 186 9.17 9.62 -17.72
C SER A 186 8.47 10.08 -16.43
N THR A 187 7.50 9.29 -15.98
CA THR A 187 6.70 9.55 -14.77
C THR A 187 7.32 8.99 -13.49
N GLY A 188 8.41 8.23 -13.58
CA GLY A 188 9.08 7.59 -12.44
C GLY A 188 9.63 6.21 -12.76
N SER A 189 10.30 5.59 -11.77
CA SER A 189 10.82 4.21 -11.87
C SER A 189 9.69 3.19 -11.88
N LEU A 190 9.90 2.10 -12.63
CA LEU A 190 8.96 0.98 -12.64
C LEU A 190 9.13 0.10 -11.39
N SER A 191 8.11 -0.67 -11.08
CA SER A 191 8.10 -1.64 -10.00
C SER A 191 9.16 -2.70 -10.20
N GLN A 192 9.56 -3.35 -9.10
CA GLN A 192 10.59 -4.38 -9.11
C GLN A 192 10.36 -5.49 -10.15
N ALA A 193 9.10 -5.83 -10.43
CA ALA A 193 8.74 -6.87 -11.40
C ALA A 193 8.96 -6.43 -12.86
N HIS A 194 8.83 -5.13 -13.13
CA HIS A 194 8.95 -4.55 -14.47
C HIS A 194 10.19 -3.67 -14.65
N HIS A 195 11.06 -3.55 -13.65
CA HIS A 195 12.28 -2.73 -13.69
C HIS A 195 13.13 -2.95 -14.96
N GLY A 196 13.19 -4.17 -15.49
CA GLY A 196 13.89 -4.48 -16.74
C GLY A 196 13.30 -3.84 -18.01
N LEU A 197 12.15 -3.16 -17.91
CA LEU A 197 11.46 -2.45 -18.99
C LEU A 197 11.60 -0.93 -18.90
N GLU A 198 12.34 -0.39 -17.92
CA GLU A 198 12.43 1.08 -17.69
C GLU A 198 12.84 1.86 -18.94
N ASP A 199 13.69 1.25 -19.77
CA ASP A 199 14.23 1.86 -20.97
C ASP A 199 13.39 1.57 -22.23
N ASN A 200 12.29 0.83 -22.10
CA ASN A 200 11.43 0.40 -23.21
C ASN A 200 9.97 0.76 -22.95
N CYS A 201 9.65 2.05 -23.04
CA CYS A 201 8.30 2.58 -22.82
C CYS A 201 7.24 1.90 -23.70
N GLU A 202 7.64 1.48 -24.91
CA GLU A 202 6.76 0.87 -25.92
C GLU A 202 6.37 -0.57 -25.59
N ALA A 203 7.00 -1.18 -24.59
CA ALA A 203 6.54 -2.44 -24.01
C ALA A 203 5.13 -2.32 -23.41
N CYS A 204 4.72 -1.11 -23.00
CA CYS A 204 3.39 -0.85 -22.44
C CYS A 204 2.62 0.22 -23.23
N HIS A 205 3.29 1.30 -23.63
CA HIS A 205 2.70 2.44 -24.35
C HIS A 205 2.78 2.23 -25.87
N VAL A 206 1.83 1.46 -26.41
CA VAL A 206 1.83 1.04 -27.82
C VAL A 206 1.29 2.11 -28.78
N GLU A 207 0.32 2.93 -28.34
CA GLU A 207 -0.30 3.96 -29.16
C GLU A 207 -0.22 5.34 -28.46
N PRO A 208 0.24 6.41 -29.15
CA PRO A 208 0.31 7.75 -28.57
C PRO A 208 -1.04 8.27 -28.11
N PHE A 209 -1.07 8.93 -26.94
CA PHE A 209 -2.29 9.48 -26.32
C PHE A 209 -3.37 8.45 -25.98
N GLN A 210 -3.04 7.16 -25.99
CA GLN A 210 -3.85 6.11 -25.42
C GLN A 210 -3.21 5.61 -24.13
N SER A 211 -4.02 5.33 -23.11
CA SER A 211 -3.51 4.71 -21.90
C SER A 211 -3.06 3.27 -22.18
N VAL A 212 -2.23 2.68 -21.32
CA VAL A 212 -1.84 1.27 -21.46
C VAL A 212 -3.09 0.38 -21.43
N GLN A 213 -3.24 -0.43 -22.48
CA GLN A 213 -4.38 -1.32 -22.70
C GLN A 213 -4.11 -2.72 -22.12
N ASP A 214 -5.15 -3.40 -21.66
CA ASP A 214 -5.10 -4.77 -21.12
C ASP A 214 -4.51 -5.75 -22.14
N ALA A 215 -4.81 -5.54 -23.43
CA ALA A 215 -4.30 -6.36 -24.51
C ALA A 215 -2.75 -6.39 -24.54
N THR A 216 -2.09 -5.28 -24.18
CA THR A 216 -0.63 -5.21 -24.09
C THR A 216 -0.11 -6.05 -22.93
N CYS A 217 -0.73 -5.92 -21.74
CA CYS A 217 -0.36 -6.70 -20.55
C CYS A 217 -0.49 -8.21 -20.80
N LEU A 218 -1.55 -8.61 -21.50
CA LEU A 218 -1.83 -10.01 -21.81
C LEU A 218 -0.87 -10.65 -22.82
N THR A 219 0.00 -9.88 -23.48
CA THR A 219 1.06 -10.46 -24.35
C THR A 219 2.13 -11.20 -23.56
N CYS A 220 2.34 -10.85 -22.29
CA CYS A 220 3.26 -11.55 -21.38
C CYS A 220 2.50 -12.27 -20.25
N HIS A 221 1.32 -11.76 -19.88
CA HIS A 221 0.48 -12.32 -18.82
C HIS A 221 -0.68 -13.20 -19.35
N GLU A 222 -0.42 -14.00 -20.38
CA GLU A 222 -1.43 -14.82 -21.07
C GLU A 222 -2.15 -15.82 -20.16
N SER A 223 -1.50 -16.26 -19.08
CA SER A 223 -2.05 -17.27 -18.18
C SER A 223 -2.94 -16.69 -17.09
N ILE A 224 -3.18 -15.37 -17.01
CA ILE A 224 -3.99 -14.80 -15.94
C ILE A 224 -5.48 -15.12 -16.17
N GLY A 225 -6.12 -15.66 -15.13
CA GLY A 225 -7.56 -15.92 -15.13
C GLY A 225 -8.40 -14.76 -14.60
N ASP A 226 -9.62 -14.66 -15.10
CA ASP A 226 -10.62 -13.74 -14.55
C ASP A 226 -11.01 -14.14 -13.11
N HIS A 227 -11.22 -13.14 -12.26
CA HIS A 227 -11.67 -13.33 -10.87
C HIS A 227 -13.00 -14.10 -10.79
N ALA A 228 -13.93 -13.79 -11.70
CA ALA A 228 -15.17 -14.52 -11.91
C ALA A 228 -15.60 -14.42 -13.39
N ALA A 229 -16.68 -15.09 -13.81
CA ALA A 229 -17.21 -14.86 -15.16
C ALA A 229 -17.54 -13.37 -15.37
N ILE A 230 -17.05 -12.76 -16.46
CA ILE A 230 -17.18 -11.30 -16.72
C ILE A 230 -18.60 -10.76 -16.55
N PRO A 231 -19.67 -11.41 -17.07
CA PRO A 231 -21.03 -10.93 -16.85
C PRO A 231 -21.41 -10.85 -15.36
N ARG A 232 -20.91 -11.79 -14.54
CA ARG A 232 -21.14 -11.76 -13.09
C ARG A 232 -20.37 -10.65 -12.43
N GLN A 233 -19.12 -10.40 -12.83
CA GLN A 233 -18.34 -9.26 -12.30
C GLN A 233 -19.07 -7.94 -12.56
N ASN A 234 -19.56 -7.73 -13.79
CA ASN A 234 -20.28 -6.51 -14.17
C ASN A 234 -21.59 -6.33 -13.38
N THR A 235 -22.38 -7.40 -13.22
CA THR A 235 -23.59 -7.35 -12.39
C THR A 235 -23.25 -7.14 -10.91
N SER A 236 -22.16 -7.76 -10.43
CA SER A 236 -21.72 -7.63 -9.04
C SER A 236 -21.22 -6.22 -8.71
N ARG A 237 -20.57 -5.51 -9.63
CA ARG A 237 -20.11 -4.13 -9.42
C ARG A 237 -21.26 -3.16 -9.19
N GLY A 238 -22.43 -3.47 -9.75
CA GLY A 238 -23.59 -2.60 -9.68
C GLY A 238 -23.42 -1.31 -10.49
N PRO A 239 -24.43 -0.42 -10.47
CA PRO A 239 -24.35 0.86 -11.13
C PRO A 239 -23.37 1.79 -10.40
N MET A 240 -22.58 2.52 -11.17
CA MET A 240 -21.70 3.57 -10.66
C MET A 240 -22.53 4.77 -10.18
N SER A 241 -21.95 5.63 -9.33
CA SER A 241 -22.58 6.91 -9.03
C SER A 241 -22.56 7.80 -10.28
N LYS A 242 -23.46 8.79 -10.37
CA LYS A 242 -23.46 9.75 -11.49
C LYS A 242 -22.12 10.50 -11.63
N GLY A 243 -21.42 10.72 -10.51
CA GLY A 243 -20.10 11.33 -10.51
C GLY A 243 -19.05 10.42 -11.14
N ASP A 244 -19.04 9.15 -10.74
CA ASP A 244 -18.11 8.15 -11.27
C ASP A 244 -18.38 7.87 -12.76
N GLU A 245 -19.65 7.82 -13.18
CA GLU A 245 -20.02 7.71 -14.59
C GLU A 245 -19.46 8.88 -15.42
N PHE A 246 -19.55 10.11 -14.89
CA PHE A 246 -18.98 11.28 -15.56
C PHE A 246 -17.45 11.21 -15.63
N LEU A 247 -16.79 10.82 -14.55
CA LEU A 247 -15.33 10.67 -14.51
C LEU A 247 -14.86 9.61 -15.52
N TRP A 248 -15.55 8.47 -15.61
CA TRP A 248 -15.25 7.43 -16.59
C TRP A 248 -15.51 7.87 -18.02
N ALA A 249 -16.59 8.61 -18.28
CA ALA A 249 -16.85 9.18 -19.60
C ALA A 249 -15.76 10.17 -20.05
N VAL A 250 -15.14 10.90 -19.12
CA VAL A 250 -13.96 11.74 -19.41
C VAL A 250 -12.73 10.86 -19.62
N ALA A 251 -12.47 9.88 -18.76
CA ALA A 251 -11.32 8.98 -18.88
C ALA A 251 -11.31 8.18 -20.20
N GLU A 252 -12.47 7.74 -20.68
CA GLU A 252 -12.61 7.05 -21.96
C GLU A 252 -12.21 7.96 -23.13
N LYS A 253 -12.50 9.27 -23.07
CA LYS A 253 -12.02 10.24 -24.07
C LYS A 253 -10.50 10.41 -24.09
N PHE A 254 -9.83 10.04 -23.00
CA PHE A 254 -8.36 9.98 -22.90
C PHE A 254 -7.83 8.55 -23.07
N GLY A 255 -8.63 7.63 -23.64
CA GLY A 255 -8.19 6.31 -24.04
C GLY A 255 -8.04 5.30 -22.90
N LYS A 256 -8.73 5.48 -21.76
CA LYS A 256 -8.84 4.43 -20.71
C LYS A 256 -9.94 3.42 -21.06
N GLU A 257 -9.64 2.11 -20.94
CA GLU A 257 -10.56 1.00 -21.29
C GLU A 257 -11.77 0.84 -20.37
N GLY A 258 -11.82 1.56 -19.26
CA GLY A 258 -12.95 1.54 -18.33
C GLY A 258 -12.65 0.81 -17.01
N PRO A 259 -13.65 0.69 -16.13
CA PRO A 259 -13.45 0.17 -14.78
C PRO A 259 -13.04 -1.32 -14.77
N GLY A 260 -11.99 -1.61 -14.01
CA GLY A 260 -11.43 -2.94 -13.82
C GLY A 260 -10.37 -3.36 -14.85
N SER A 261 -9.98 -2.49 -15.79
CA SER A 261 -8.79 -2.76 -16.62
C SER A 261 -7.57 -3.01 -15.72
N CYS A 262 -6.54 -3.67 -16.24
CA CYS A 262 -5.28 -3.95 -15.52
C CYS A 262 -4.76 -2.69 -14.83
N THR A 263 -4.75 -1.57 -15.54
CA THR A 263 -4.27 -0.25 -15.06
C THR A 263 -5.14 0.40 -13.99
N THR A 264 -6.35 -0.10 -13.70
CA THR A 264 -7.14 0.39 -12.56
C THR A 264 -6.67 -0.16 -11.22
N CYS A 265 -5.95 -1.29 -11.23
CA CYS A 265 -5.44 -1.95 -10.03
C CYS A 265 -3.92 -1.96 -9.99
N HIS A 266 -3.31 -2.24 -11.14
CA HIS A 266 -1.87 -2.27 -11.34
C HIS A 266 -1.43 -0.91 -11.88
N SER A 267 -1.11 -0.02 -10.94
CA SER A 267 -0.47 1.26 -11.26
C SER A 267 1.03 1.08 -11.25
N GLU A 268 1.67 1.70 -12.22
CA GLU A 268 3.11 1.62 -12.45
C GLU A 268 3.71 3.04 -12.43
N HIS A 269 5.03 3.16 -12.30
CA HIS A 269 5.74 4.42 -12.05
C HIS A 269 5.61 4.99 -10.62
N GLU A 270 5.12 4.18 -9.68
CA GLU A 270 4.99 4.56 -8.27
C GLU A 270 6.27 4.27 -7.46
N GLY A 271 7.34 3.81 -8.12
CA GLY A 271 8.66 3.61 -7.53
C GLY A 271 9.26 2.21 -7.76
N ALA A 272 10.56 2.08 -7.50
CA ALA A 272 11.34 0.86 -7.73
C ALA A 272 11.01 -0.33 -6.79
N GLY A 273 10.04 -0.16 -5.90
CA GLY A 273 9.64 -1.15 -4.91
C GLY A 273 8.72 -2.25 -5.48
N ARG A 274 8.20 -3.07 -4.57
CA ARG A 274 7.06 -3.94 -4.90
C ARG A 274 5.86 -3.05 -5.19
N MET A 275 5.06 -3.41 -6.20
CA MET A 275 3.78 -2.76 -6.45
C MET A 275 2.89 -2.84 -5.20
N GLU A 276 2.34 -1.70 -4.81
CA GLU A 276 1.48 -1.62 -3.63
C GLU A 276 0.24 -2.53 -3.79
N PRO A 277 -0.24 -3.15 -2.71
CA PRO A 277 -1.49 -3.90 -2.73
C PRO A 277 -2.64 -3.04 -3.21
N THR A 278 -3.59 -3.63 -3.93
CA THR A 278 -4.78 -2.92 -4.39
C THR A 278 -5.62 -2.46 -3.20
N ALA A 279 -6.12 -1.23 -3.28
CA ALA A 279 -7.00 -0.64 -2.29
C ALA A 279 -8.26 -1.49 -2.06
N GLN A 280 -8.75 -1.54 -0.83
CA GLN A 280 -9.95 -2.28 -0.43
C GLN A 280 -11.17 -1.88 -1.27
N GLN A 281 -11.27 -0.60 -1.64
CA GLN A 281 -12.38 -0.08 -2.44
C GLN A 281 -12.63 -0.93 -3.69
N PHE A 282 -11.57 -1.31 -4.41
CA PHE A 282 -11.67 -2.10 -5.63
C PHE A 282 -12.39 -3.44 -5.42
N CYS A 283 -12.09 -4.13 -4.31
CA CYS A 283 -12.79 -5.37 -3.96
C CYS A 283 -14.23 -5.07 -3.52
N SER A 284 -14.41 -4.03 -2.70
CA SER A 284 -15.71 -3.67 -2.14
C SER A 284 -16.71 -3.19 -3.20
N ASP A 285 -16.27 -2.59 -4.31
CA ASP A 285 -17.13 -2.16 -5.41
C ASP A 285 -17.98 -3.32 -5.94
N CYS A 286 -17.41 -4.52 -5.98
CA CYS A 286 -18.13 -5.73 -6.37
C CYS A 286 -18.78 -6.42 -5.17
N HIS A 287 -18.10 -6.49 -4.02
CA HIS A 287 -18.49 -7.33 -2.88
C HIS A 287 -19.41 -6.65 -1.85
N ASN A 288 -19.64 -5.34 -1.95
CA ASN A 288 -20.57 -4.60 -1.09
C ASN A 288 -21.99 -4.59 -1.68
N GLY A 289 -22.93 -5.30 -1.06
CA GLY A 289 -24.30 -5.44 -1.56
C GLY A 289 -24.43 -6.37 -2.78
N MET A 290 -23.45 -7.26 -2.96
CA MET A 290 -23.43 -8.26 -4.03
C MET A 290 -24.64 -9.19 -3.95
N ASP A 291 -25.03 -9.59 -2.74
CA ASP A 291 -26.18 -10.47 -2.46
C ASP A 291 -27.51 -9.93 -3.01
N ALA A 292 -27.70 -8.62 -2.99
CA ALA A 292 -28.87 -7.96 -3.56
C ALA A 292 -28.85 -7.94 -5.11
N ARG A 293 -27.65 -7.99 -5.72
CA ARG A 293 -27.45 -7.90 -7.17
C ARG A 293 -27.37 -9.27 -7.84
N LEU A 294 -26.77 -10.25 -7.16
CA LEU A 294 -26.64 -11.64 -7.60
C LEU A 294 -27.57 -12.53 -6.77
N THR A 295 -28.82 -12.70 -7.23
CA THR A 295 -29.86 -13.44 -6.49
C THR A 295 -29.61 -14.95 -6.36
N ASP A 296 -28.60 -15.47 -7.05
CA ASP A 296 -28.20 -16.88 -7.05
C ASP A 296 -26.94 -17.16 -6.21
N THR A 297 -26.36 -16.14 -5.56
CA THR A 297 -25.16 -16.31 -4.73
C THR A 297 -25.50 -16.64 -3.28
N LYS A 298 -24.65 -17.46 -2.66
CA LYS A 298 -24.64 -17.70 -1.20
C LYS A 298 -23.46 -17.02 -0.51
N LEU A 299 -22.71 -16.22 -1.25
CA LEU A 299 -21.61 -15.43 -0.71
C LEU A 299 -22.19 -14.22 0.03
N GLU A 300 -21.68 -14.00 1.23
CA GLU A 300 -21.99 -12.82 2.02
C GLU A 300 -21.19 -11.62 1.52
N ASN A 301 -21.66 -10.42 1.85
CA ASN A 301 -20.99 -9.18 1.46
C ASN A 301 -19.68 -8.99 2.26
N ALA A 302 -18.66 -8.47 1.58
CA ALA A 302 -17.38 -8.12 2.17
C ALA A 302 -16.96 -6.74 1.65
N ALA A 303 -17.15 -5.71 2.45
CA ALA A 303 -16.85 -4.33 2.10
C ALA A 303 -15.67 -3.76 2.90
N ASP A 304 -15.42 -4.28 4.10
CA ASP A 304 -14.38 -3.80 4.99
C ASP A 304 -13.95 -4.87 5.99
N PHE A 305 -12.64 -5.10 6.18
CA PHE A 305 -12.19 -6.14 7.10
C PHE A 305 -12.65 -5.91 8.54
N GLY A 306 -12.57 -4.67 9.04
CA GLY A 306 -12.88 -4.34 10.43
C GLY A 306 -14.37 -4.40 10.77
N THR A 307 -15.23 -3.93 9.86
CA THR A 307 -16.65 -3.69 10.15
C THR A 307 -17.63 -4.48 9.28
N ALA A 308 -17.22 -4.91 8.09
CA ALA A 308 -18.12 -5.44 7.07
C ALA A 308 -17.48 -6.60 6.30
N HIS A 309 -16.98 -7.61 7.02
CA HIS A 309 -16.48 -8.86 6.49
C HIS A 309 -17.11 -10.04 7.25
N PRO A 310 -17.58 -11.10 6.55
CA PRO A 310 -18.22 -12.25 7.19
C PRO A 310 -17.22 -13.02 8.05
N GLN A 311 -17.72 -13.94 8.87
CA GLN A 311 -16.83 -14.87 9.57
C GLN A 311 -16.07 -15.76 8.56
N PHE A 312 -14.85 -16.17 8.93
CA PHE A 312 -14.06 -17.10 8.13
C PHE A 312 -14.81 -18.42 7.93
N LYS A 313 -14.66 -19.00 6.74
CA LYS A 313 -15.23 -20.29 6.40
C LYS A 313 -14.11 -21.31 6.19
N ALA A 314 -14.12 -22.36 6.99
CA ALA A 314 -13.14 -23.43 6.94
C ALA A 314 -13.68 -24.66 6.21
N VAL A 315 -12.79 -25.35 5.51
CA VAL A 315 -13.06 -26.64 4.90
C VAL A 315 -12.65 -27.74 5.86
N PHE A 316 -13.55 -28.70 6.15
CA PHE A 316 -13.32 -29.78 7.12
C PHE A 316 -13.98 -31.08 6.65
N HIS A 317 -13.62 -32.20 7.28
CA HIS A 317 -14.28 -33.50 7.10
C HIS A 317 -15.47 -33.66 8.06
N PRO A 318 -16.73 -33.70 7.59
CA PRO A 318 -17.91 -33.78 8.46
C PRO A 318 -18.27 -35.22 8.89
N GLU A 319 -17.74 -36.24 8.20
CA GLU A 319 -18.14 -37.64 8.36
C GLU A 319 -16.90 -38.53 8.55
N LEU A 320 -16.91 -39.39 9.57
CA LEU A 320 -15.82 -40.34 9.85
C LEU A 320 -15.62 -41.31 8.69
N GLY A 321 -14.35 -41.48 8.28
CA GLY A 321 -13.98 -42.44 7.24
C GLY A 321 -14.40 -42.05 5.82
N SER A 322 -14.88 -40.81 5.62
CA SER A 322 -15.14 -40.24 4.29
C SER A 322 -14.10 -39.18 3.94
N ASP A 323 -13.68 -39.19 2.68
CA ASP A 323 -12.83 -38.15 2.07
C ASP A 323 -13.62 -36.89 1.67
N LYS A 324 -14.96 -36.91 1.80
CA LYS A 324 -15.81 -35.76 1.50
C LYS A 324 -15.51 -34.62 2.47
N THR A 325 -15.51 -33.42 1.93
CA THR A 325 -15.32 -32.19 2.71
C THR A 325 -16.53 -31.28 2.58
N GLN A 326 -16.72 -30.45 3.60
CA GLN A 326 -17.70 -29.36 3.60
C GLN A 326 -17.01 -28.06 3.98
N ARG A 327 -17.58 -26.94 3.54
CA ARG A 327 -17.10 -25.60 3.89
C ARG A 327 -18.19 -24.85 4.64
N LEU A 328 -17.95 -24.54 5.91
CA LEU A 328 -18.90 -23.82 6.78
C LEU A 328 -18.22 -22.66 7.51
N SER A 329 -19.02 -21.75 8.04
CA SER A 329 -18.55 -20.65 8.87
C SER A 329 -17.99 -21.17 10.18
N LEU A 330 -16.90 -20.58 10.67
CA LEU A 330 -16.39 -20.86 12.02
C LEU A 330 -17.41 -20.45 13.10
N ALA A 331 -18.35 -19.54 12.79
CA ALA A 331 -19.43 -19.19 13.71
C ALA A 331 -20.38 -20.36 13.98
N ASP A 332 -20.46 -21.33 13.07
CA ASP A 332 -21.28 -22.53 13.20
C ASP A 332 -20.59 -23.62 14.05
N ASN A 333 -19.37 -23.37 14.51
CA ASN A 333 -18.52 -24.30 15.29
C ASN A 333 -18.41 -25.70 14.63
N PRO A 334 -17.91 -25.78 13.38
CA PRO A 334 -17.74 -27.06 12.70
C PRO A 334 -16.76 -27.97 13.46
N ARG A 335 -17.07 -29.27 13.50
CA ARG A 335 -16.22 -30.30 14.11
C ARG A 335 -15.67 -31.23 13.03
N GLU A 336 -14.38 -31.51 13.10
CA GLU A 336 -13.70 -32.33 12.12
C GLU A 336 -13.64 -33.80 12.53
N GLN A 337 -14.24 -34.65 11.70
CA GLN A 337 -14.30 -36.09 11.87
C GLN A 337 -13.13 -36.77 11.15
N HIS A 338 -11.90 -36.43 11.56
CA HIS A 338 -10.68 -36.96 10.93
C HIS A 338 -10.29 -38.37 11.40
N GLY A 339 -10.89 -38.91 12.47
CA GLY A 339 -10.66 -40.31 12.91
C GLY A 339 -9.54 -40.53 13.93
N LEU A 340 -8.85 -39.48 14.38
CA LEU A 340 -7.86 -39.50 15.46
C LEU A 340 -8.50 -39.14 16.81
N LYS A 341 -8.00 -39.71 17.90
CA LYS A 341 -8.28 -39.36 19.29
C LYS A 341 -7.04 -38.72 19.89
N PHE A 342 -7.07 -37.41 20.06
CA PHE A 342 -5.94 -36.66 20.62
C PHE A 342 -6.43 -35.43 21.39
N PRO A 343 -6.65 -35.55 22.71
CA PRO A 343 -7.01 -34.41 23.55
C PRO A 343 -5.76 -33.52 23.78
N HIS A 344 -5.80 -32.29 23.27
CA HIS A 344 -4.67 -31.35 23.39
C HIS A 344 -4.47 -30.88 24.83
N ASP A 345 -5.56 -30.67 25.58
CA ASP A 345 -5.52 -30.26 26.99
C ASP A 345 -4.67 -31.21 27.85
N LEU A 346 -4.82 -32.52 27.66
CA LEU A 346 -4.04 -33.56 28.34
C LEU A 346 -2.57 -33.54 27.95
N HIS A 347 -2.27 -33.31 26.66
CA HIS A 347 -0.90 -33.34 26.16
C HIS A 347 -0.11 -32.08 26.53
N LEU A 348 -0.79 -30.93 26.62
CA LEU A 348 -0.19 -29.64 26.97
C LEU A 348 -0.20 -29.35 28.48
N GLU A 349 -0.83 -30.22 29.29
CA GLU A 349 -0.86 -30.08 30.74
C GLU A 349 0.55 -30.09 31.35
N SER A 350 0.83 -29.15 32.24
CA SER A 350 2.18 -28.97 32.83
C SER A 350 2.53 -29.95 33.96
N GLY A 351 1.55 -30.57 34.62
CA GLY A 351 1.74 -31.38 35.84
C GLY A 351 1.31 -32.85 35.73
N GLY A 352 0.85 -33.27 34.54
CA GLY A 352 0.21 -34.57 34.32
C GLY A 352 1.16 -35.72 33.98
N GLY A 353 0.56 -36.87 33.61
CA GLY A 353 1.30 -38.05 33.16
C GLY A 353 2.12 -37.78 31.89
N VAL A 354 1.57 -37.01 30.95
CA VAL A 354 2.24 -36.66 29.69
C VAL A 354 3.47 -35.79 29.94
N ALA A 355 3.37 -34.76 30.79
CA ALA A 355 4.53 -33.94 31.17
C ALA A 355 5.66 -34.78 31.79
N LYS A 356 5.32 -35.74 32.66
CA LYS A 356 6.31 -36.69 33.21
C LYS A 356 6.92 -37.58 32.14
N MET A 357 6.17 -38.02 31.13
CA MET A 357 6.71 -38.80 30.02
C MET A 357 7.64 -37.95 29.15
N ALA A 358 7.25 -36.73 28.82
CA ALA A 358 8.06 -35.76 28.07
C ALA A 358 9.40 -35.51 28.77
N GLY A 359 9.39 -35.17 30.07
CA GLY A 359 10.62 -34.89 30.82
C GLY A 359 11.51 -36.10 31.12
N ASN A 360 11.01 -37.33 31.02
CA ASN A 360 11.80 -38.55 31.29
C ASN A 360 12.20 -39.30 30.02
N ILE A 361 11.20 -39.77 29.27
CA ILE A 361 11.39 -40.59 28.08
C ILE A 361 11.69 -39.69 26.88
N GLY A 362 10.92 -38.61 26.74
CA GLY A 362 11.02 -37.64 25.66
C GLY A 362 12.25 -36.74 25.71
N ALA A 363 12.87 -36.54 26.87
CA ALA A 363 14.02 -35.66 27.04
C ALA A 363 15.21 -36.01 26.13
N LYS A 364 15.37 -37.30 25.78
CA LYS A 364 16.40 -37.75 24.83
C LYS A 364 16.16 -37.24 23.40
N ASN A 365 14.93 -36.90 23.08
CA ASN A 365 14.49 -36.33 21.80
C ASN A 365 14.32 -34.80 21.87
N GLY A 366 14.81 -34.16 22.95
CA GLY A 366 14.81 -32.71 23.09
C GLY A 366 13.58 -32.11 23.76
N TYR A 367 12.61 -32.92 24.21
CA TYR A 367 11.44 -32.39 24.91
C TYR A 367 11.80 -31.82 26.29
N GLY A 368 11.07 -30.77 26.68
CA GLY A 368 11.20 -30.13 27.99
C GLY A 368 10.46 -30.87 29.11
N SER A 369 10.21 -30.16 30.21
CA SER A 369 9.44 -30.68 31.35
C SER A 369 7.94 -30.85 31.07
N LYS A 370 7.46 -30.34 29.93
CA LYS A 370 6.11 -30.49 29.37
C LYS A 370 6.20 -30.38 27.84
N LEU A 371 5.17 -30.83 27.13
CA LEU A 371 5.09 -30.62 25.69
C LEU A 371 4.71 -29.17 25.36
N VAL A 372 5.18 -28.70 24.21
CA VAL A 372 4.85 -27.40 23.62
C VAL A 372 4.43 -27.58 22.15
N CYS A 373 3.86 -26.55 21.54
CA CYS A 373 3.32 -26.62 20.18
C CYS A 373 4.36 -27.09 19.15
N SER A 374 5.60 -26.63 19.28
CA SER A 374 6.71 -26.96 18.36
C SER A 374 7.21 -28.40 18.47
N ASP A 375 6.80 -29.16 19.50
CA ASP A 375 7.16 -30.58 19.61
C ASP A 375 6.41 -31.45 18.58
N CYS A 376 5.28 -30.93 18.04
CA CYS A 376 4.48 -31.62 17.02
C CYS A 376 4.30 -30.78 15.75
N HIS A 377 4.06 -29.47 15.88
CA HIS A 377 3.76 -28.60 14.74
C HIS A 377 5.02 -27.95 14.19
N THR A 378 5.46 -28.42 13.02
CA THR A 378 6.60 -27.84 12.30
C THR A 378 6.10 -26.92 11.18
N PRO A 379 6.38 -25.61 11.20
CA PRO A 379 5.97 -24.70 10.13
C PRO A 379 6.59 -25.09 8.79
N THR A 380 5.88 -24.82 7.70
CA THR A 380 6.45 -24.85 6.35
C THR A 380 7.49 -23.74 6.16
N ALA A 381 8.34 -23.87 5.15
CA ALA A 381 9.41 -22.88 4.90
C ALA A 381 8.89 -21.45 4.63
N ASP A 382 7.69 -21.34 4.06
CA ASP A 382 6.99 -20.07 3.83
C ASP A 382 6.18 -19.60 5.05
N ARG A 383 6.09 -20.42 6.12
CA ARG A 383 5.35 -20.16 7.37
C ARG A 383 3.86 -19.86 7.20
N ASN A 384 3.27 -20.24 6.07
CA ASN A 384 1.82 -20.10 5.85
C ASN A 384 1.03 -21.33 6.32
N SER A 385 1.68 -22.48 6.48
CA SER A 385 1.06 -23.69 7.03
C SER A 385 2.04 -24.51 7.87
N PHE A 386 1.65 -25.74 8.20
CA PHE A 386 2.46 -26.69 8.96
C PHE A 386 2.61 -27.99 8.19
N LEU A 387 3.74 -28.66 8.39
CA LEU A 387 3.95 -30.01 7.87
C LEU A 387 3.02 -31.02 8.56
N PRO A 388 2.64 -32.11 7.86
CA PRO A 388 1.83 -33.16 8.46
C PRO A 388 2.50 -33.78 9.70
N VAL A 389 1.71 -33.89 10.78
CA VAL A 389 2.12 -34.60 12.01
C VAL A 389 2.12 -36.11 11.73
N ASN A 390 3.21 -36.79 12.07
CA ASN A 390 3.35 -38.24 11.85
C ASN A 390 3.75 -38.98 13.13
N MET A 391 3.42 -40.27 13.17
CA MET A 391 3.56 -41.09 14.37
C MET A 391 5.03 -41.28 14.77
N GLU A 392 5.88 -41.61 13.81
CA GLU A 392 7.28 -41.95 14.02
C GLU A 392 8.07 -40.78 14.61
N GLU A 393 7.84 -39.56 14.11
CA GLU A 393 8.60 -38.38 14.54
C GLU A 393 8.00 -37.72 15.79
N ASN A 394 6.67 -37.64 15.89
CA ASN A 394 6.02 -36.81 16.91
C ASN A 394 5.49 -37.61 18.12
N CYS A 395 5.34 -38.93 18.00
CA CYS A 395 4.63 -39.72 19.00
C CYS A 395 5.41 -40.95 19.49
N GLU A 396 6.19 -41.63 18.64
CA GLU A 396 6.85 -42.93 18.96
C GLU A 396 7.81 -42.84 20.15
N SER A 397 8.34 -41.65 20.42
CA SER A 397 9.19 -41.38 21.58
C SER A 397 8.52 -41.74 22.92
N CYS A 398 7.21 -41.54 23.03
CA CYS A 398 6.41 -41.86 24.23
C CYS A 398 5.44 -43.02 23.98
N HIS A 399 4.87 -43.13 22.77
CA HIS A 399 3.92 -44.16 22.36
C HIS A 399 4.61 -45.22 21.49
N SER A 400 5.37 -46.13 22.12
CA SER A 400 6.16 -47.11 21.36
C SER A 400 5.30 -48.12 20.59
N LEU A 401 5.67 -48.35 19.32
CA LEU A 401 5.11 -49.43 18.49
C LEU A 401 5.93 -50.73 18.54
N VAL A 402 6.89 -50.84 19.46
CA VAL A 402 7.69 -52.05 19.67
C VAL A 402 6.80 -53.18 20.19
N TYR A 403 6.80 -54.33 19.49
CA TYR A 403 5.94 -55.47 19.82
C TYR A 403 6.71 -56.75 20.15
N ASP A 404 7.99 -56.85 19.79
CA ASP A 404 8.82 -58.04 20.02
C ASP A 404 10.29 -57.66 20.23
N LYS A 405 11.03 -58.53 20.92
CA LYS A 405 12.48 -58.44 21.09
C LYS A 405 13.13 -59.79 20.79
N VAL A 406 13.93 -59.82 19.73
CA VAL A 406 14.68 -61.01 19.32
C VAL A 406 16.16 -60.78 19.58
N GLY A 407 16.69 -61.41 20.63
CA GLY A 407 18.07 -61.16 21.07
C GLY A 407 18.23 -59.72 21.57
N SER A 408 19.10 -58.94 20.94
CA SER A 408 19.33 -57.52 21.22
C SER A 408 18.49 -56.58 20.34
N THR A 409 17.78 -57.09 19.34
CA THR A 409 17.06 -56.27 18.36
C THR A 409 15.58 -56.19 18.73
N PHE A 410 15.06 -54.96 18.79
CA PHE A 410 13.63 -54.69 18.94
C PHE A 410 12.96 -54.64 17.57
N ARG A 411 11.73 -55.16 17.48
CA ARG A 411 10.89 -55.09 16.29
C ARG A 411 9.69 -54.19 16.58
N SER A 412 9.47 -53.22 15.71
CA SER A 412 8.34 -52.29 15.79
C SER A 412 7.34 -52.55 14.66
N LEU A 413 6.07 -52.28 14.95
CA LEU A 413 5.02 -52.22 13.94
C LEU A 413 5.20 -50.95 13.11
N ARG A 414 4.89 -51.03 11.82
CA ARG A 414 4.86 -49.86 10.92
C ARG A 414 3.52 -49.15 11.06
N HIS A 415 3.52 -47.84 11.30
CA HIS A 415 2.29 -47.06 11.39
C HIS A 415 1.61 -46.95 10.01
N GLY A 416 0.30 -46.75 10.00
CA GLY A 416 -0.51 -46.58 8.77
C GLY A 416 -0.72 -47.84 7.91
N LYS A 417 -0.15 -49.00 8.28
CA LYS A 417 -0.23 -50.24 7.49
C LYS A 417 -0.81 -51.41 8.27
N VAL A 418 -2.13 -51.39 8.45
CA VAL A 418 -2.85 -52.39 9.27
C VAL A 418 -2.64 -53.81 8.74
N GLU A 419 -2.64 -54.02 7.43
CA GLU A 419 -2.42 -55.34 6.84
C GLU A 419 -1.00 -55.88 7.10
N GLU A 420 0.04 -55.03 7.07
CA GLU A 420 1.42 -55.40 7.43
C GLU A 420 1.50 -55.72 8.92
N MET A 421 0.93 -54.90 9.80
CA MET A 421 0.85 -55.16 11.24
C MET A 421 0.18 -56.51 11.53
N GLN A 422 -0.94 -56.82 10.88
CA GLN A 422 -1.61 -58.10 11.04
C GLN A 422 -0.74 -59.27 10.58
N ALA A 423 0.06 -59.10 9.52
CA ALA A 423 1.00 -60.12 9.06
C ALA A 423 2.14 -60.33 10.07
N ASP A 424 2.69 -59.25 10.62
CA ASP A 424 3.77 -59.28 11.61
C ASP A 424 3.34 -59.95 12.93
N LEU A 425 2.15 -59.61 13.44
CA LEU A 425 1.60 -60.25 14.64
C LEU A 425 1.24 -61.72 14.41
N ARG A 426 0.83 -62.11 13.20
CA ARG A 426 0.64 -63.53 12.84
C ARG A 426 1.97 -64.29 12.74
N ALA A 427 3.03 -63.62 12.30
CA ALA A 427 4.35 -64.22 12.16
C ALA A 427 5.07 -64.36 13.51
N MET A 428 4.82 -63.47 14.47
CA MET A 428 5.41 -63.50 15.82
C MET A 428 5.18 -64.84 16.53
N ASP A 429 3.98 -65.43 16.40
CA ASP A 429 3.62 -66.71 17.05
C ASP A 429 4.38 -67.92 16.49
N ARG A 430 5.24 -67.74 15.47
CA ARG A 430 6.10 -68.80 14.90
C ARG A 430 7.51 -68.85 15.48
N ALA A 431 7.88 -67.99 16.43
CA ALA A 431 9.17 -68.09 17.11
C ALA A 431 9.25 -69.41 17.91
N PRO A 432 10.26 -70.29 17.66
CA PRO A 432 10.36 -71.57 18.36
C PRO A 432 10.56 -71.32 19.85
N ARG A 433 9.61 -71.79 20.67
CA ARG A 433 9.71 -71.70 22.13
C ARG A 433 10.92 -72.50 22.60
N ARG A 434 11.64 -71.97 23.60
CA ARG A 434 12.62 -72.74 24.35
C ARG A 434 11.90 -73.91 25.02
N ALA A 435 12.39 -75.14 24.85
CA ALA A 435 11.75 -76.31 25.42
C ALA A 435 11.63 -76.16 26.94
N ILE A 436 10.40 -76.24 27.47
CA ILE A 436 10.10 -76.12 28.92
C ILE A 436 10.72 -77.30 29.70
N VAL A 437 11.09 -78.38 29.01
CA VAL A 437 11.71 -79.57 29.63
C VAL A 437 12.94 -79.99 28.83
N THR A 438 14.12 -79.83 29.41
CA THR A 438 15.33 -80.52 28.95
C THR A 438 15.49 -81.80 29.77
N GLY A 439 15.35 -82.97 29.15
CA GLY A 439 15.81 -84.23 29.75
C GLY A 439 14.76 -85.28 30.17
N ARG A 440 13.46 -85.12 29.88
CA ARG A 440 12.52 -86.25 29.94
C ARG A 440 12.11 -86.69 28.53
N LYS A 441 12.56 -87.89 28.14
CA LYS A 441 12.12 -88.58 26.92
C LYS A 441 11.02 -89.59 27.27
N ARG A 442 9.97 -89.67 26.46
CA ARG A 442 8.97 -90.75 26.57
C ARG A 442 9.61 -92.06 26.07
N PRO A 443 9.43 -93.19 26.74
CA PRO A 443 9.87 -94.48 26.20
C PRO A 443 9.10 -94.80 24.91
N GLY A 444 9.80 -95.07 23.80
CA GLY A 444 9.22 -95.67 22.60
C GLY A 444 9.33 -94.92 21.26
N GLU A 445 9.81 -93.68 21.19
CA GLU A 445 9.91 -92.98 19.89
C GLU A 445 11.32 -92.99 19.30
N PHE A 446 11.57 -93.95 18.41
CA PHE A 446 12.65 -93.88 17.43
C PHE A 446 12.14 -93.23 16.15
N ALA A 447 12.18 -91.90 16.07
CA ALA A 447 12.22 -91.19 14.80
C ALA A 447 13.58 -90.52 14.67
N ARG A 448 14.40 -90.96 13.70
CA ARG A 448 15.65 -90.30 13.34
C ARG A 448 15.32 -88.87 12.85
N GLY A 449 15.66 -87.86 13.65
CA GLY A 449 15.91 -86.50 13.16
C GLY A 449 14.83 -85.42 13.35
N GLY A 450 13.77 -85.62 14.14
CA GLY A 450 12.73 -84.59 14.33
C GLY A 450 12.72 -83.94 15.72
N LEU A 451 12.93 -82.61 15.79
CA LEU A 451 12.55 -81.81 16.97
C LEU A 451 11.02 -81.73 17.04
N TYR A 452 10.41 -82.33 18.05
CA TYR A 452 8.96 -82.27 18.24
C TYR A 452 8.54 -80.92 18.86
N TYR A 453 7.85 -80.07 18.10
CA TYR A 453 7.19 -78.87 18.63
C TYR A 453 5.75 -79.22 18.97
N GLN A 454 5.37 -79.09 20.25
CA GLN A 454 3.97 -79.25 20.66
C GLN A 454 3.13 -78.06 20.18
N ASN A 455 2.49 -78.22 19.02
CA ASN A 455 1.45 -77.31 18.51
C ASN A 455 0.07 -77.86 18.87
N PHE A 456 -0.38 -77.63 20.11
CA PHE A 456 -1.78 -77.88 20.46
C PHE A 456 -2.67 -76.74 19.93
N GLY A 457 -3.43 -77.02 18.87
CA GLY A 457 -4.53 -76.17 18.37
C GLY A 457 -4.15 -75.13 17.29
N ARG A 458 -5.16 -74.73 16.48
CA ARG A 458 -5.05 -73.63 15.50
C ARG A 458 -4.54 -72.35 16.22
N PRO A 459 -3.72 -71.50 15.58
CA PRO A 459 -3.11 -70.33 16.22
C PRO A 459 -4.18 -69.26 16.50
N ALA A 460 -4.92 -69.40 17.60
CA ALA A 460 -5.93 -68.43 18.05
C ALA A 460 -5.27 -67.23 18.76
N ARG A 461 -4.00 -67.35 19.19
CA ARG A 461 -3.28 -66.30 19.93
C ARG A 461 -2.98 -65.08 19.07
N SER A 462 -2.59 -65.27 17.80
CA SER A 462 -2.35 -64.15 16.88
C SER A 462 -3.63 -63.36 16.57
N TYR A 463 -4.79 -64.03 16.49
CA TYR A 463 -6.08 -63.35 16.37
C TYR A 463 -6.45 -62.56 17.63
N ILE A 464 -6.16 -63.08 18.83
CA ILE A 464 -6.35 -62.34 20.08
C ILE A 464 -5.45 -61.10 20.13
N ALA A 465 -4.18 -61.22 19.74
CA ALA A 465 -3.25 -60.09 19.69
C ALA A 465 -3.71 -59.00 18.71
N ILE A 466 -4.13 -59.38 17.49
CA ILE A 466 -4.67 -58.46 16.49
C ILE A 466 -5.94 -57.77 17.00
N ASN A 467 -6.91 -58.55 17.51
CA ASN A 467 -8.16 -57.99 18.00
C ASN A 467 -7.94 -57.06 19.20
N ARG A 468 -6.97 -57.38 20.08
CA ARG A 468 -6.61 -56.52 21.20
C ARG A 468 -5.93 -55.24 20.71
N ALA A 469 -5.00 -55.31 19.76
CA ALA A 469 -4.33 -54.13 19.21
C ALA A 469 -5.32 -53.16 18.55
N LEU A 470 -6.34 -53.68 17.86
CA LEU A 470 -7.38 -52.91 17.17
C LEU A 470 -8.61 -52.61 18.04
N SER A 471 -8.65 -53.08 19.29
CA SER A 471 -9.74 -52.76 20.22
C SER A 471 -9.63 -51.31 20.69
N SER A 472 -10.69 -50.77 21.28
CA SER A 472 -10.72 -49.39 21.82
C SER A 472 -9.59 -49.10 22.81
N ASP A 473 -9.17 -50.12 23.57
CA ASP A 473 -8.14 -50.03 24.62
C ASP A 473 -6.83 -50.68 24.14
N GLY A 474 -6.70 -50.87 22.83
CA GLY A 474 -5.52 -51.40 22.17
C GLY A 474 -4.57 -50.30 21.71
N VAL A 475 -3.33 -50.68 21.44
CA VAL A 475 -2.26 -49.76 20.96
C VAL A 475 -2.71 -48.92 19.76
N CYS A 476 -3.53 -49.47 18.85
CA CYS A 476 -4.05 -48.71 17.72
C CYS A 476 -5.32 -47.93 18.06
N GLY A 477 -6.20 -48.47 18.92
CA GLY A 477 -7.48 -47.85 19.29
C GLY A 477 -7.39 -46.74 20.35
N GLU A 478 -6.25 -46.62 21.04
CA GLU A 478 -5.92 -45.46 21.88
C GLU A 478 -5.87 -44.18 21.03
N CYS A 479 -5.29 -44.25 19.83
CA CYS A 479 -5.15 -43.10 18.94
C CYS A 479 -6.20 -43.08 17.82
N HIS A 480 -6.62 -44.23 17.28
CA HIS A 480 -7.60 -44.28 16.19
C HIS A 480 -8.98 -44.69 16.69
N VAL A 481 -10.02 -44.26 15.98
CA VAL A 481 -11.37 -44.79 16.19
C VAL A 481 -11.44 -46.22 15.63
N PRO A 482 -11.78 -47.25 16.43
CA PRO A 482 -11.93 -48.63 15.92
C PRO A 482 -13.06 -48.73 14.88
N THR A 483 -12.87 -49.58 13.87
CA THR A 483 -13.86 -49.83 12.82
C THR A 483 -13.79 -51.28 12.34
N THR A 484 -14.54 -51.60 11.28
CA THR A 484 -14.43 -52.88 10.59
C THR A 484 -14.31 -52.70 9.08
N LYS A 485 -13.42 -53.46 8.45
CA LYS A 485 -13.22 -53.50 7.00
C LYS A 485 -13.39 -54.93 6.52
N ASN A 486 -14.33 -55.18 5.60
CA ASN A 486 -14.68 -56.52 5.11
C ASN A 486 -15.01 -57.52 6.25
N GLY A 487 -15.71 -57.05 7.29
CA GLY A 487 -16.09 -57.87 8.45
C GLY A 487 -14.93 -58.23 9.40
N LYS A 488 -13.75 -57.63 9.24
CA LYS A 488 -12.60 -57.80 10.13
C LYS A 488 -12.36 -56.51 10.94
N PRO A 489 -11.87 -56.61 12.19
CA PRO A 489 -11.45 -55.45 12.95
C PRO A 489 -10.41 -54.64 12.20
N ASP A 490 -10.54 -53.32 12.27
CA ASP A 490 -9.67 -52.34 11.64
C ASP A 490 -9.72 -51.03 12.46
N VAL A 491 -9.01 -50.00 12.00
CA VAL A 491 -9.08 -48.64 12.55
C VAL A 491 -9.49 -47.64 11.46
N MET A 492 -10.16 -46.57 11.85
CA MET A 492 -10.52 -45.51 10.92
C MET A 492 -9.25 -44.87 10.34
N PRO A 493 -9.18 -44.67 9.01
CA PRO A 493 -8.11 -43.88 8.42
C PRO A 493 -8.18 -42.44 8.94
N VAL A 494 -7.01 -41.81 9.05
CA VAL A 494 -6.92 -40.42 9.47
C VAL A 494 -6.98 -39.50 8.25
N HIS A 495 -7.95 -38.59 8.24
CA HIS A 495 -8.12 -37.57 7.19
C HIS A 495 -7.92 -36.18 7.77
N LEU A 496 -6.66 -35.74 7.84
CA LEU A 496 -6.30 -34.38 8.22
C LEU A 496 -6.03 -33.54 6.98
N ARG A 497 -6.34 -32.24 7.05
CA ARG A 497 -6.10 -31.30 5.96
C ARG A 497 -4.86 -30.47 6.22
N ASP A 498 -4.12 -30.23 5.14
CA ASP A 498 -2.96 -29.31 5.17
C ASP A 498 -3.41 -27.84 5.20
N ASN A 499 -4.59 -27.54 4.65
CA ASN A 499 -5.13 -26.18 4.55
C ASN A 499 -6.64 -26.16 4.79
N TYR A 500 -7.07 -25.27 5.68
CA TYR A 500 -8.48 -25.09 6.04
C TYR A 500 -9.13 -23.88 5.37
N LEU A 501 -8.33 -22.85 5.04
CA LEU A 501 -8.77 -21.66 4.33
C LEU A 501 -8.36 -21.77 2.85
N MET A 502 -9.34 -21.93 1.95
CA MET A 502 -9.05 -22.23 0.53
C MET A 502 -8.87 -21.00 -0.37
N HIS A 503 -9.44 -19.87 0.02
CA HIS A 503 -9.51 -18.66 -0.81
C HIS A 503 -8.84 -17.47 -0.16
N GLY A 504 -7.98 -17.73 0.82
CA GLY A 504 -7.14 -16.72 1.44
C GLY A 504 -5.98 -17.39 2.16
N TRP A 505 -5.02 -16.60 2.59
CA TRP A 505 -3.85 -17.06 3.32
C TRP A 505 -3.69 -16.31 4.64
N PHE A 506 -2.85 -16.87 5.49
CA PHE A 506 -2.39 -16.26 6.73
C PHE A 506 -0.90 -16.55 6.87
N ASP A 507 -0.12 -15.53 7.22
CA ASP A 507 1.33 -15.64 7.39
C ASP A 507 1.69 -15.65 8.88
N HIS A 508 2.15 -16.80 9.40
CA HIS A 508 2.61 -16.89 10.79
C HIS A 508 3.94 -16.17 11.00
N LYS A 509 4.73 -15.91 9.95
CA LYS A 509 6.00 -15.17 10.09
C LYS A 509 5.76 -13.75 10.61
N SER A 510 4.75 -13.08 10.07
CA SER A 510 4.34 -11.74 10.49
C SER A 510 3.82 -11.71 11.95
N HIS A 511 3.53 -12.88 12.53
CA HIS A 511 3.02 -13.05 13.90
C HIS A 511 4.00 -13.81 14.80
N GLU A 512 5.29 -13.90 14.46
CA GLU A 512 6.25 -14.73 15.21
C GLU A 512 6.51 -14.29 16.65
N GLN A 513 6.09 -13.07 17.00
CA GLN A 513 6.18 -12.53 18.36
C GLN A 513 4.94 -12.87 19.21
N GLU A 514 3.88 -13.36 18.60
CA GLU A 514 2.66 -13.79 19.27
C GLU A 514 2.75 -15.26 19.69
N GLU A 515 2.28 -15.56 20.89
CA GLU A 515 2.19 -16.93 21.39
C GLU A 515 1.05 -17.68 20.69
N CYS A 516 1.26 -18.91 20.23
CA CYS A 516 0.23 -19.66 19.50
C CYS A 516 -1.12 -19.73 20.24
N SER A 517 -1.08 -19.75 21.58
CA SER A 517 -2.25 -19.83 22.45
C SER A 517 -3.14 -18.57 22.49
N THR A 518 -2.66 -17.42 22.02
CA THR A 518 -3.47 -16.19 21.93
C THR A 518 -4.55 -16.35 20.85
N CYS A 519 -4.25 -17.09 19.78
CA CYS A 519 -5.17 -17.38 18.68
C CYS A 519 -5.79 -18.79 18.77
N HIS A 520 -4.99 -19.81 19.10
CA HIS A 520 -5.40 -21.21 19.05
C HIS A 520 -5.66 -21.76 20.46
N LYS A 521 -6.94 -22.03 20.79
CA LYS A 521 -7.36 -22.54 22.11
C LYS A 521 -7.12 -24.04 22.31
N ALA A 522 -5.95 -24.54 21.90
CA ALA A 522 -5.58 -25.95 21.99
C ALA A 522 -5.52 -26.46 23.43
N GLY A 523 -4.97 -25.66 24.35
CA GLY A 523 -4.77 -26.06 25.76
C GLY A 523 -6.07 -26.32 26.54
N THR A 524 -7.23 -25.96 26.00
CA THR A 524 -8.55 -26.22 26.61
C THR A 524 -9.38 -27.23 25.81
N SER A 525 -8.81 -27.82 24.75
CA SER A 525 -9.53 -28.74 23.88
C SER A 525 -9.32 -30.18 24.34
N SER A 526 -10.42 -30.79 24.79
CA SER A 526 -10.46 -32.18 25.27
C SER A 526 -10.70 -33.20 24.16
N THR A 527 -10.68 -32.77 22.90
CA THR A 527 -10.97 -33.61 21.74
C THR A 527 -10.20 -33.13 20.52
N SER A 528 -9.73 -34.05 19.71
CA SER A 528 -9.07 -33.74 18.46
C SER A 528 -10.04 -33.24 17.39
N GLU A 529 -11.34 -33.42 17.56
CA GLU A 529 -12.36 -33.02 16.58
C GLU A 529 -12.64 -31.51 16.57
N ASP A 530 -12.15 -30.76 17.56
CA ASP A 530 -12.31 -29.32 17.60
C ASP A 530 -11.47 -28.66 16.50
N LEU A 531 -12.12 -27.85 15.68
CA LEU A 531 -11.41 -27.09 14.66
C LEU A 531 -10.78 -25.85 15.30
N LEU A 532 -9.52 -25.97 15.71
CA LEU A 532 -8.77 -24.95 16.46
C LEU A 532 -8.34 -23.75 15.60
N LEU A 533 -9.19 -23.24 14.70
CA LEU A 533 -8.93 -22.02 13.93
C LEU A 533 -9.49 -20.79 14.67
N PRO A 534 -8.74 -19.67 14.71
CA PRO A 534 -9.22 -18.47 15.38
C PRO A 534 -10.42 -17.88 14.62
N PRO A 535 -11.46 -17.40 15.31
CA PRO A 535 -12.50 -16.59 14.68
C PRO A 535 -11.94 -15.21 14.30
N ILE A 536 -12.56 -14.55 13.31
CA ILE A 536 -12.19 -13.21 12.86
C ILE A 536 -12.11 -12.16 13.99
N ALA A 537 -12.85 -12.36 15.07
CA ALA A 537 -12.84 -11.47 16.23
C ALA A 537 -11.43 -11.33 16.85
N ILE A 538 -10.66 -12.42 16.95
CA ILE A 538 -9.29 -12.36 17.48
C ILE A 538 -8.39 -11.53 16.55
N CYS A 539 -8.51 -11.73 15.24
CA CYS A 539 -7.75 -10.94 14.27
C CYS A 539 -8.08 -9.45 14.38
N ARG A 540 -9.35 -9.11 14.67
CA ARG A 540 -9.83 -7.73 14.81
C ARG A 540 -9.35 -7.01 16.07
N ASP A 541 -8.67 -7.70 16.98
CA ASP A 541 -8.03 -7.03 18.12
C ASP A 541 -6.87 -6.14 17.66
N CYS A 542 -6.18 -6.49 16.57
CA CYS A 542 -5.07 -5.72 15.99
C CYS A 542 -5.34 -5.23 14.55
N HIS A 543 -6.05 -6.04 13.75
CA HIS A 543 -6.36 -5.73 12.35
C HIS A 543 -7.72 -5.05 12.21
N LEU A 544 -7.76 -3.83 11.69
CA LEU A 544 -9.02 -3.13 11.38
C LEU A 544 -9.09 -2.82 9.88
N GLY A 545 -10.16 -2.15 9.46
CA GLY A 545 -10.35 -1.74 8.07
C GLY A 545 -9.22 -0.85 7.54
N GLU A 546 -9.04 -0.83 6.22
CA GLU A 546 -7.97 -0.08 5.53
C GLU A 546 -7.89 1.40 5.96
N ASP A 547 -9.04 2.07 6.15
CA ASP A 547 -9.12 3.48 6.52
C ASP A 547 -9.13 3.75 8.04
N ALA A 548 -9.00 2.69 8.86
CA ALA A 548 -9.09 2.81 10.31
C ALA A 548 -7.83 3.46 10.90
N LYS A 549 -7.91 4.76 11.19
CA LYS A 549 -6.80 5.57 11.72
C LYS A 549 -6.19 5.09 13.05
N GLN A 550 -6.94 4.32 13.83
CA GLN A 550 -6.52 3.80 15.13
C GLN A 550 -6.07 2.33 15.07
N ALA A 551 -6.09 1.72 13.88
CA ALA A 551 -5.65 0.35 13.71
C ALA A 551 -4.15 0.22 13.96
N GLU A 552 -3.76 -0.79 14.73
CA GLU A 552 -2.35 -1.20 14.77
C GLU A 552 -1.92 -1.70 13.39
N VAL A 553 -2.81 -2.44 12.71
CA VAL A 553 -2.60 -2.92 11.35
C VAL A 553 -3.83 -2.61 10.47
N PRO A 554 -3.81 -1.51 9.70
CA PRO A 554 -4.82 -1.26 8.67
C PRO A 554 -4.80 -2.36 7.62
N SER A 555 -5.93 -3.01 7.39
CA SER A 555 -6.02 -4.24 6.61
C SER A 555 -6.98 -4.10 5.45
N SER A 556 -6.46 -4.23 4.23
CA SER A 556 -7.26 -4.30 3.01
C SER A 556 -7.61 -5.75 2.66
N CYS A 557 -8.58 -5.94 1.76
CA CYS A 557 -8.93 -7.27 1.25
C CYS A 557 -7.74 -8.00 0.60
N ALA A 558 -6.86 -7.26 -0.08
CA ALA A 558 -5.70 -7.82 -0.80
C ALA A 558 -4.60 -8.38 0.12
N MET A 559 -4.67 -8.09 1.42
CA MET A 559 -3.73 -8.61 2.41
C MET A 559 -3.90 -10.12 2.64
N CYS A 560 -5.13 -10.64 2.49
CA CYS A 560 -5.46 -12.04 2.71
C CYS A 560 -6.03 -12.75 1.47
N HIS A 561 -6.50 -11.99 0.47
CA HIS A 561 -7.14 -12.54 -0.73
C HIS A 561 -6.39 -12.17 -2.01
N SER A 562 -6.36 -13.12 -2.95
CA SER A 562 -5.85 -12.88 -4.31
C SER A 562 -7.03 -12.58 -5.22
N TYR A 563 -6.90 -11.56 -6.07
CA TYR A 563 -7.90 -11.27 -7.09
C TYR A 563 -7.88 -12.33 -8.19
N HIS A 564 -6.71 -12.61 -8.75
CA HIS A 564 -6.58 -13.60 -9.81
C HIS A 564 -6.50 -15.02 -9.21
N PRO A 565 -7.29 -15.98 -9.73
CA PRO A 565 -7.16 -17.37 -9.35
C PRO A 565 -5.83 -17.91 -9.89
N ALA A 566 -5.13 -18.73 -9.10
CA ALA A 566 -3.94 -19.42 -9.57
C ALA A 566 -4.29 -20.32 -10.76
N THR A 567 -3.82 -19.96 -11.95
CA THR A 567 -3.93 -20.79 -13.15
C THR A 567 -2.83 -21.83 -13.13
N VAL A 568 -3.15 -23.01 -12.60
CA VAL A 568 -2.46 -24.29 -12.89
C VAL A 568 -0.92 -24.23 -12.80
N ALA A 569 -0.37 -24.19 -11.59
CA ALA A 569 1.02 -24.62 -11.34
C ALA A 569 1.21 -25.49 -10.08
N THR A 570 0.18 -25.64 -9.24
CA THR A 570 0.15 -26.63 -8.16
C THR A 570 -1.20 -27.33 -8.18
N LYS A 571 -1.36 -28.32 -9.07
CA LYS A 571 -2.31 -29.39 -8.77
C LYS A 571 -1.75 -30.13 -7.55
N PRO A 572 -2.49 -30.26 -6.43
CA PRO A 572 -2.28 -31.41 -5.57
C PRO A 572 -2.40 -32.64 -6.45
N LYS A 573 -1.38 -33.50 -6.46
CA LYS A 573 -1.53 -34.84 -7.03
C LYS A 573 -2.68 -35.50 -6.28
N ASP A 574 -3.67 -35.96 -7.05
CA ASP A 574 -4.68 -36.94 -6.67
C ASP A 574 -5.76 -36.48 -5.67
N LEU A 575 -6.78 -35.78 -6.19
CA LEU A 575 -8.15 -35.91 -5.67
C LEU A 575 -8.97 -36.74 -6.66
N PRO A 576 -9.31 -38.01 -6.35
CA PRO A 576 -10.13 -38.85 -7.21
C PRO A 576 -11.60 -38.45 -7.07
N GLY A 577 -12.15 -37.67 -8.00
CA GLY A 577 -13.60 -37.42 -8.01
C GLY A 577 -14.10 -36.22 -8.81
N GLU A 578 -13.24 -35.27 -9.18
CA GLU A 578 -13.68 -34.20 -10.09
C GLU A 578 -13.86 -34.78 -11.49
N LYS A 579 -15.14 -34.99 -11.85
CA LYS A 579 -15.55 -35.16 -13.25
C LYS A 579 -14.83 -34.09 -14.06
N LYS A 580 -14.16 -34.52 -15.13
CA LYS A 580 -13.61 -33.68 -16.19
C LYS A 580 -14.73 -32.81 -16.77
N THR A 581 -15.08 -31.71 -16.12
CA THR A 581 -15.72 -30.58 -16.78
C THR A 581 -14.62 -29.89 -17.57
N GLY A 582 -14.85 -29.69 -18.87
CA GLY A 582 -13.87 -29.23 -19.83
C GLY A 582 -13.05 -28.04 -19.33
N THR A 583 -11.85 -27.89 -19.92
CA THR A 583 -11.04 -26.67 -19.87
C THR A 583 -11.94 -25.45 -19.69
N PRO A 584 -11.92 -24.77 -18.53
CA PRO A 584 -12.72 -23.59 -18.39
C PRO A 584 -11.97 -22.49 -19.16
N ASP A 585 -12.69 -21.82 -20.06
CA ASP A 585 -12.32 -20.54 -20.67
C ASP A 585 -11.99 -19.53 -19.55
N LYS A 586 -10.79 -19.62 -18.99
CA LYS A 586 -10.26 -18.79 -17.89
C LYS A 586 -8.96 -18.12 -18.31
N VAL A 587 -8.85 -17.75 -19.57
CA VAL A 587 -7.90 -16.72 -19.99
C VAL A 587 -8.66 -15.40 -19.89
N ALA A 588 -8.07 -14.39 -19.25
CA ALA A 588 -8.66 -13.06 -19.12
C ALA A 588 -9.15 -12.59 -20.49
N MET A 589 -10.48 -12.43 -20.64
CA MET A 589 -11.04 -12.05 -21.93
C MET A 589 -10.92 -10.55 -22.15
N ILE A 590 -10.31 -10.16 -23.28
CA ILE A 590 -10.35 -8.80 -23.83
C ILE A 590 -11.77 -8.53 -24.33
N ASN A 591 -12.71 -8.27 -23.44
CA ASN A 591 -14.03 -7.79 -23.85
C ASN A 591 -14.64 -6.92 -22.75
N ARG A 592 -14.08 -5.72 -22.62
CA ARG A 592 -14.61 -4.62 -21.82
C ARG A 592 -14.71 -3.37 -22.68
N LYS A 593 -15.55 -3.43 -23.72
CA LYS A 593 -16.09 -2.20 -24.32
C LYS A 593 -17.46 -1.94 -23.68
N PRO A 594 -17.71 -0.77 -23.05
CA PRO A 594 -19.08 -0.33 -22.89
C PRO A 594 -19.68 -0.17 -24.30
N LYS A 595 -20.97 -0.48 -24.44
CA LYS A 595 -21.68 -0.29 -25.71
C LYS A 595 -21.75 1.17 -26.09
#